data_AF-A0A7V5PN76-F1
#
_entry.id   AF-A0A7V5PN76-F1
#
_cell.length_a   1.000
_cell.length_b   1.000
_cell.length_c   1.000
_cell.angle_alpha   90.00
_cell.angle_beta   90.00
_cell.angle_gamma   90.00
#
_symmetry.space_group_name_H-M   'P 1'
#
loop_
_entity.id
_entity.type
_entity.pdbx_description
1 polymer ?
#
loop_
_entity_poly.entity_id
_entity_poly.type
_entity_poly.pdbx_seq_one_letter_code
_entity_poly.pdbx_strand_id
1 'polypeptide(L)'
;YTRAAEVIDEIAERILTLEGQPLHTLNDYVEKSNIKVVANVNDAKQAVEAVIDNVLYLLEKERELLAVADAYNDEGTTTLLSDVVVEQEKLIWMLNSTLK
;
A
#
# COMPACT_ATOMS: atom_id res chain seq x y z
N TYR A 1 1.38 9.60 6.91
CA TYR A 1 0.38 10.28 6.05
C TYR A 1 1.01 10.81 4.76
N THR A 2 2.05 11.66 4.79
CA THR A 2 2.69 12.21 3.57
C THR A 2 3.11 11.13 2.57
N ARG A 3 3.89 10.14 3.01
CA ARG A 3 4.34 9.06 2.12
C ARG A 3 3.21 8.29 1.46
N ALA A 4 2.12 8.02 2.19
CA ALA A 4 0.97 7.33 1.62
C ALA A 4 0.32 8.12 0.49
N ALA A 5 0.24 9.45 0.61
CA ALA A 5 -0.29 10.31 -0.45
C ALA A 5 0.64 10.33 -1.68
N GLU A 6 1.96 10.34 -1.47
CA GLU A 6 2.96 10.24 -2.55
C GLU A 6 2.83 8.90 -3.30
N VAL A 7 2.74 7.77 -2.59
CA VAL A 7 2.54 6.45 -3.22
C VAL A 7 1.25 6.41 -4.03
N ILE A 8 0.16 6.98 -3.50
CA ILE A 8 -1.13 7.02 -4.23
C ILE A 8 -0.98 7.79 -5.54
N ASP A 9 -0.27 8.91 -5.54
CA ASP A 9 -0.02 9.73 -6.72
C ASP A 9 0.87 8.99 -7.73
N GLU A 10 1.99 8.41 -7.29
CA GLU A 10 2.89 7.60 -8.12
C GLU A 10 2.14 6.43 -8.80
N ILE A 11 1.25 5.75 -8.08
CA ILE A 11 0.40 4.68 -8.64
C ILE A 11 -0.61 5.25 -9.66
N ALA A 12 -1.24 6.39 -9.36
CA ALA A 12 -2.18 7.01 -10.28
C ALA A 12 -1.49 7.46 -11.59
N GLU A 13 -0.31 8.08 -11.49
CA GLU A 13 0.53 8.44 -12.62
C GLU A 13 0.98 7.21 -13.42
N ARG A 14 1.30 6.09 -12.75
CA ARG A 14 1.63 4.84 -13.42
C ARG A 14 0.45 4.29 -14.21
N ILE A 15 -0.76 4.31 -13.63
CA ILE A 15 -1.99 3.91 -14.32
C ILE A 15 -2.22 4.78 -15.57
N LEU A 16 -2.05 6.10 -15.46
CA LEU A 16 -2.19 7.01 -16.59
C LEU A 16 -1.12 6.77 -17.67
N THR A 17 0.12 6.46 -17.28
CA THR A 17 1.23 6.13 -18.20
C THR A 17 0.94 4.86 -18.99
N LEU A 18 0.13 3.95 -18.44
CA LEU A 18 -0.37 2.75 -19.09
C LEU A 18 -1.70 2.98 -19.84
N GLU A 19 -2.08 4.24 -20.07
CA GLU A 19 -3.34 4.66 -20.71
C GLU A 19 -4.62 4.21 -19.96
N GLY A 20 -4.49 3.86 -18.69
CA GLY A 20 -5.61 3.52 -17.80
C GLY A 20 -6.26 4.75 -17.16
N GLN A 21 -7.36 4.52 -16.44
CA GLN A 21 -8.06 5.56 -15.68
C GLN A 21 -8.04 5.22 -14.18
N PRO A 22 -7.32 5.98 -13.34
CA PRO A 22 -7.31 5.75 -11.90
C PRO A 22 -8.65 6.18 -11.26
N LEU A 23 -8.98 5.54 -10.14
CA LEU A 23 -10.03 6.01 -9.25
C LEU A 23 -9.62 7.37 -8.66
N HIS A 24 -10.57 8.29 -8.55
CA HIS A 24 -10.28 9.69 -8.22
C HIS A 24 -11.31 10.32 -7.26
N THR A 25 -12.12 9.50 -6.58
CA THR A 25 -13.00 9.96 -5.51
C THR A 25 -12.79 9.15 -4.24
N LEU A 26 -12.95 9.79 -3.08
CA LEU A 26 -12.89 9.11 -1.78
C LEU A 26 -13.96 8.01 -1.66
N ASN A 27 -15.13 8.21 -2.27
CA ASN A 27 -16.19 7.21 -2.26
C ASN A 27 -15.76 5.94 -2.99
N ASP A 28 -15.15 6.08 -4.17
CA ASP A 28 -14.64 4.92 -4.92
C ASP A 28 -13.60 4.15 -4.11
N TYR A 29 -12.69 4.85 -3.41
CA TYR A 29 -11.70 4.19 -2.56
C TYR A 29 -12.35 3.42 -1.42
N VAL A 30 -13.34 3.99 -0.73
CA VAL A 30 -14.04 3.33 0.38
C VAL A 30 -14.82 2.11 -0.10
N GLU A 31 -15.48 2.20 -1.26
CA GLU A 31 -16.27 1.09 -1.83
C GLU A 31 -15.39 -0.06 -2.36
N LYS A 32 -14.18 0.25 -2.84
CA LYS A 32 -13.26 -0.74 -3.44
C LYS A 32 -12.21 -1.27 -2.49
N SER A 33 -11.97 -0.58 -1.37
CA SER A 33 -10.97 -1.00 -0.39
C SER A 33 -11.40 -2.27 0.34
N ASN A 34 -10.45 -3.20 0.47
CA ASN A 34 -10.60 -4.38 1.32
C ASN A 34 -10.05 -4.16 2.74
N ILE A 35 -9.35 -3.05 2.97
CA ILE A 35 -8.83 -2.69 4.29
C ILE A 35 -9.99 -2.16 5.12
N LYS A 36 -10.27 -2.81 6.25
CA LYS A 36 -11.35 -2.41 7.15
C LYS A 36 -10.93 -1.20 7.98
N VAL A 37 -11.84 -0.24 8.09
CA VAL A 37 -11.65 0.91 8.97
C VAL A 37 -11.68 0.45 10.42
N VAL A 38 -10.63 0.80 11.17
CA VAL A 38 -10.57 0.58 12.62
C VAL A 38 -10.94 1.90 13.31
N ALA A 39 -12.00 1.89 14.10
CA ALA A 39 -12.54 3.09 14.75
C ALA A 39 -12.37 3.03 16.28
N ASN A 40 -12.32 4.22 16.91
CA ASN A 40 -12.30 4.40 18.36
C ASN A 40 -11.14 3.68 19.10
N VAL A 41 -9.98 3.59 18.47
CA VAL A 41 -8.77 3.02 19.08
C VAL A 41 -8.10 4.07 19.96
N ASN A 42 -8.00 3.78 21.27
CA ASN A 42 -7.33 4.64 22.25
C ASN A 42 -6.10 3.96 22.87
N ASP A 43 -5.94 2.65 22.64
CA ASP A 43 -4.77 1.90 23.09
C ASP A 43 -3.65 2.00 22.05
N ALA A 44 -2.46 2.41 22.51
CA ALA A 44 -1.33 2.65 21.62
C ALA A 44 -0.84 1.36 20.94
N LYS A 45 -0.86 0.23 21.67
CA LYS A 45 -0.44 -1.06 21.15
C LYS A 45 -1.39 -1.54 20.05
N GLN A 46 -2.70 -1.49 20.32
CA GLN A 46 -3.74 -1.83 19.34
C GLN A 46 -3.66 -0.95 18.08
N ALA A 47 -3.33 0.34 18.22
CA ALA A 47 -3.17 1.24 17.08
C ALA A 47 -1.99 0.83 16.20
N VAL A 48 -0.85 0.48 16.80
CA VAL A 48 0.34 0.02 16.06
C VAL A 48 0.08 -1.32 15.38
N GLU A 49 -0.54 -2.28 16.09
CA GLU A 49 -0.92 -3.58 15.53
C GLU A 49 -1.83 -3.43 14.31
N ALA A 50 -2.85 -2.57 14.40
CA ALA A 50 -3.75 -2.29 13.28
C ALA A 50 -3.03 -1.71 12.05
N VAL A 51 -2.03 -0.84 12.26
CA VAL A 51 -1.22 -0.31 11.15
C VAL A 51 -0.37 -1.41 10.53
N ILE A 52 0.28 -2.25 11.33
CA ILE A 52 1.08 -3.38 10.84
C ILE A 52 0.23 -4.32 9.99
N ASP A 53 -0.94 -4.71 10.48
CA ASP A 53 -1.85 -5.62 9.77
C ASP A 53 -2.30 -5.04 8.42
N ASN A 54 -2.60 -3.74 8.38
CA ASN A 54 -2.98 -3.06 7.14
C ASN A 54 -1.83 -2.98 6.14
N VAL A 55 -0.60 -2.71 6.59
CA VAL A 55 0.58 -2.68 5.70
C VAL A 55 0.94 -4.09 5.21
N LEU A 56 0.79 -5.12 6.05
CA LEU A 56 0.96 -6.52 5.63
C LEU A 56 -0.04 -6.91 4.53
N TYR A 57 -1.28 -6.45 4.63
CA TYR A 57 -2.29 -6.64 3.58
C TYR A 57 -1.88 -5.98 2.26
N LEU A 58 -1.33 -4.75 2.31
CA LEU A 58 -0.83 -4.06 1.12
C LEU A 58 0.35 -4.81 0.50
N LEU A 59 1.32 -5.28 1.30
CA LEU A 59 2.45 -6.07 0.82
C LEU A 59 2.02 -7.34 0.08
N GLU A 60 0.97 -8.03 0.56
CA GLU A 60 0.43 -9.20 -0.14
C GLU A 60 -0.07 -8.81 -1.55
N LYS A 61 -0.81 -7.69 -1.65
CA LYS A 61 -1.31 -7.16 -2.93
C LYS A 61 -0.23 -6.66 -3.86
N GLU A 62 0.80 -6.02 -3.32
CA GLU A 62 1.96 -5.58 -4.10
C GLU A 62 2.73 -6.78 -4.67
N ARG A 63 2.89 -7.86 -3.91
CA ARG A 63 3.54 -9.09 -4.39
C ARG A 63 2.71 -9.82 -5.46
N GLU A 64 1.39 -9.87 -5.30
CA GLU A 64 0.48 -10.35 -6.36
C GLU A 64 0.66 -9.52 -7.64
N LEU A 65 0.70 -8.19 -7.52
CA LEU A 65 0.83 -7.28 -8.66
C LEU A 65 2.22 -7.35 -9.30
N LEU A 66 3.29 -7.52 -8.52
CA LEU A 66 4.64 -7.77 -9.03
C LEU A 66 4.70 -9.02 -9.90
N ALA A 67 4.04 -10.11 -9.49
CA ALA A 67 3.96 -11.33 -10.31
C ALA A 67 3.20 -11.10 -11.63
N VAL A 68 2.16 -10.27 -11.61
CA VAL A 68 1.45 -9.85 -12.83
C VAL A 68 2.36 -8.99 -13.71
N ALA A 69 3.00 -7.96 -13.16
CA ALA A 69 3.88 -7.06 -13.90
C ALA A 69 5.03 -7.82 -14.58
N ASP A 70 5.67 -8.76 -13.86
CA ASP A 70 6.73 -9.62 -14.40
C ASP A 70 6.24 -10.48 -15.57
N ALA A 71 5.03 -11.06 -15.46
CA ALA A 71 4.44 -11.86 -16.54
C ALA A 71 4.19 -11.05 -17.83
N TYR A 72 4.03 -9.73 -17.73
CA TYR A 72 3.88 -8.81 -18.86
C TYR A 72 5.19 -8.10 -19.24
N ASN A 73 6.32 -8.40 -18.58
CA ASN A 73 7.58 -7.66 -18.70
C ASN A 73 7.41 -6.15 -18.46
N ASP A 74 6.51 -5.78 -17.55
CA ASP A 74 6.29 -4.39 -17.15
C ASP A 74 7.33 -3.97 -16.10
N GLU A 75 8.51 -3.59 -16.59
CA GLU A 75 9.63 -3.14 -15.75
C GLU A 75 9.28 -1.89 -14.95
N GLY A 76 8.55 -0.93 -15.52
CA GLY A 76 8.20 0.32 -14.85
C GLY A 76 7.32 0.11 -13.63
N THR A 77 6.30 -0.75 -13.73
CA THR A 77 5.47 -1.12 -12.57
C THR A 77 6.26 -1.96 -11.57
N THR A 78 7.13 -2.84 -12.06
CA THR A 78 7.98 -3.68 -11.20
C THR A 78 8.92 -2.85 -10.34
N THR A 79 9.62 -1.88 -10.93
CA THR A 79 10.52 -0.98 -10.22
C THR A 79 9.77 -0.17 -9.17
N LEU A 80 8.66 0.49 -9.55
CA LEU A 80 7.86 1.29 -8.63
C LEU A 80 7.42 0.49 -7.40
N LEU A 81 6.83 -0.69 -7.61
CA LEU A 81 6.32 -1.50 -6.51
C LEU A 81 7.42 -2.13 -5.68
N SER A 82 8.57 -2.47 -6.27
CA SER A 82 9.71 -3.00 -5.52
C SER A 82 10.23 -2.00 -4.50
N ASP A 83 10.32 -0.72 -4.87
CA ASP A 83 10.74 0.34 -3.96
C ASP A 83 9.73 0.52 -2.81
N VAL A 84 8.42 0.52 -3.13
CA VAL A 84 7.34 0.59 -2.13
C VAL A 84 7.40 -0.60 -1.15
N VAL A 85 7.60 -1.82 -1.66
CA VAL A 85 7.72 -3.04 -0.84
C VAL A 85 8.88 -2.92 0.16
N VAL A 86 10.07 -2.51 -0.31
CA VAL A 86 11.26 -2.37 0.56
C VAL A 86 11.00 -1.35 1.67
N GLU A 87 10.36 -0.23 1.36
CA GLU A 87 10.00 0.78 2.36
C GLU A 87 9.00 0.27 3.39
N GLN A 88 7.97 -0.45 2.96
CA GLN A 88 6.94 -1.01 3.83
C GLN A 88 7.48 -2.12 4.73
N GLU A 89 8.35 -3.00 4.22
CA GLU A 89 9.02 -4.03 5.02
C GLU A 89 9.86 -3.39 6.14
N LYS A 90 10.58 -2.30 5.82
CA LYS A 90 11.32 -1.52 6.81
C LYS A 90 10.39 -0.87 7.84
N LEU A 91 9.26 -0.31 7.41
CA LEU A 91 8.25 0.26 8.30
C LEU A 91 7.71 -0.79 9.28
N ILE A 92 7.35 -1.98 8.79
CA ILE A 92 6.87 -3.08 9.62
C ILE A 92 7.94 -3.51 10.64
N TRP A 93 9.20 -3.63 10.23
CA TRP A 93 10.29 -3.93 11.16
C TRP A 93 10.42 -2.89 12.28
N MET A 94 10.33 -1.61 11.94
CA MET A 94 10.39 -0.51 12.91
C MET A 94 9.20 -0.56 13.88
N LEU A 95 7.97 -0.74 13.37
CA LEU A 95 6.77 -0.78 14.21
C LEU A 95 6.73 -2.02 15.09
N ASN A 96 7.12 -3.19 14.59
CA ASN A 96 7.27 -4.39 15.43
C ASN A 96 8.28 -4.20 16.57
N SER A 97 9.28 -3.34 16.38
CA SER A 97 10.26 -3.03 17.43
C SER A 97 9.68 -2.16 18.55
N THR A 98 8.58 -1.43 18.32
CA THR A 98 7.88 -0.65 19.36
C THR A 98 6.88 -1.47 20.18
N LEU A 99 6.56 -2.69 19.73
CA LEU A 99 5.67 -3.63 20.40
C LEU A 99 6.38 -4.58 21.38
N LYS A 100 7.71 -4.50 21.46
CA LYS A 100 8.56 -5.27 22.39
C LYS A 100 8.71 -4.53 23.71
#